data_AF-A0A2M7AG25-F1
#
_entry.id   AF-A0A2M7AG25-F1
#
_cell.length_a   1.000
_cell.length_b   1.000
_cell.length_c   1.000
_cell.angle_alpha   90.00
_cell.angle_beta   90.00
_cell.angle_gamma   90.00
#
_symmetry.space_group_name_H-M   'P 1'
#
loop_
_entity.id
_entity.type
_entity.pdbx_description
1 polymer ?
#
loop_
_entity_poly.entity_id
_entity_poly.type
_entity_poly.pdbx_seq_one_letter_code
_entity_poly.pdbx_strand_id
1 'polypeptide(L)'
;MKENRITIRLEDDLSRRLDRLSKASGVSRSLLIRKAVAQYCANQVGASSFYEAMKPHVGIYEGPTDLSTNPKHMEGFGRGSTSPG
;
A
#
# COMPACT_ATOMS: atom_id res chain seq x y z
N MET A 1 19.06 -1.81 -10.03
CA MET A 1 18.30 -1.01 -9.02
C MET A 1 19.08 0.27 -8.78
N LYS A 2 18.43 1.46 -8.81
CA LYS A 2 19.13 2.71 -8.49
C LYS A 2 19.40 2.75 -6.98
N GLU A 3 20.66 2.90 -6.59
CA GLU A 3 21.07 2.97 -5.19
C GLU A 3 21.15 4.43 -4.76
N ASN A 4 20.35 4.84 -3.78
CA ASN A 4 20.34 6.20 -3.26
C ASN A 4 20.81 6.20 -1.81
N ARG A 5 21.89 6.94 -1.51
CA ARG A 5 22.47 7.02 -0.17
C ARG A 5 21.89 8.21 0.57
N ILE A 6 21.30 7.94 1.73
CA ILE A 6 20.83 8.98 2.65
C ILE A 6 21.69 8.97 3.92
N THR A 7 21.93 10.16 4.47
CA THR A 7 22.56 10.34 5.78
C THR A 7 21.56 11.03 6.69
N ILE A 8 21.26 10.40 7.82
CA ILE A 8 20.31 10.92 8.82
C ILE A 8 21.00 10.99 10.17
N ARG A 9 20.65 12.00 10.96
CA ARG A 9 21.03 12.06 12.37
C ARG A 9 20.00 11.27 13.18
N LEU A 10 20.47 10.49 14.15
CA LEU A 10 19.65 9.69 15.03
C LEU A 10 20.06 10.02 16.45
N GLU A 11 19.09 10.08 17.36
CA GLU A 11 19.43 10.21 18.76
C GLU A 11 20.11 8.96 19.29
N ASP A 12 21.04 9.17 20.22
CA ASP A 12 21.91 8.12 20.76
C ASP A 12 21.11 6.95 21.33
N ASP A 13 20.00 7.24 22.01
CA ASP A 13 19.13 6.20 22.57
C ASP A 13 18.44 5.37 21.49
N LEU A 14 18.03 5.98 20.38
CA LEU A 14 17.45 5.27 19.24
C LEU A 14 18.50 4.39 18.55
N SER A 15 19.71 4.91 18.39
CA SER A 15 20.85 4.15 17.85
C SER A 15 21.17 2.91 18.69
N ARG A 16 21.23 3.06 20.02
CA ARG A 16 21.44 1.95 20.96
C ARG A 16 20.32 0.92 20.91
N ARG A 17 19.07 1.35 20.78
CA ARG A 17 17.91 0.45 20.63
C ARG A 17 17.99 -0.35 19.33
N LEU A 18 18.34 0.30 18.22
CA LEU A 18 18.56 -0.35 16.92
C LEU A 18 19.64 -1.42 17.01
N ASP A 19 20.73 -1.17 17.76
CA ASP A 19 21.81 -2.12 17.93
C ASP A 19 21.41 -3.35 18.73
N ARG A 20 20.67 -3.15 19.82
CA ARG A 20 20.12 -4.28 20.59
C ARG A 20 19.17 -5.10 19.74
N LEU A 21 18.29 -4.45 18.98
CA LEU A 21 17.32 -5.12 18.12
C LEU A 21 18.00 -5.87 16.96
N SER A 22 19.04 -5.29 16.38
CA SER A 22 19.89 -5.93 15.37
C SER A 22 20.54 -7.21 15.92
N LYS A 23 21.14 -7.13 17.11
CA LYS A 23 21.76 -8.29 17.77
C LYS A 23 20.76 -9.38 18.13
N ALA A 24 19.60 -8.99 18.67
CA ALA A 24 18.56 -9.94 19.09
C ALA A 24 17.88 -10.64 17.91
N SER A 25 17.68 -9.94 16.79
CA SER A 25 17.01 -10.49 15.60
C SER A 25 17.96 -11.15 14.60
N GLY A 26 19.28 -10.99 14.76
CA GLY A 26 20.28 -11.46 13.78
C GLY A 26 20.25 -10.70 12.45
N VAL A 27 19.55 -9.56 12.40
CA VAL A 27 19.35 -8.76 11.19
C VAL A 27 20.25 -7.52 11.22
N SER A 28 20.82 -7.14 10.07
CA SER A 28 21.66 -5.93 9.98
C SER A 28 20.88 -4.64 10.25
N ARG A 29 21.56 -3.66 10.85
CA ARG A 29 21.01 -2.32 11.14
C ARG A 29 20.36 -1.69 9.90
N SER A 30 21.04 -1.77 8.75
CA SER A 30 20.54 -1.23 7.48
C SER A 30 19.26 -1.90 7.01
N LEU A 31 19.10 -3.22 7.22
CA LEU A 31 17.88 -3.92 6.85
C LEU A 31 16.71 -3.53 7.76
N LEU A 32 16.95 -3.38 9.07
CA LEU A 32 15.95 -2.90 10.01
C LEU A 32 15.44 -1.50 9.66
N ILE A 33 16.36 -0.57 9.38
CA ILE A 33 16.01 0.80 8.99
C ILE A 33 15.20 0.79 7.69
N ARG A 34 15.63 0.03 6.67
CA ARG A 34 14.87 -0.10 5.42
C ARG A 34 13.47 -0.65 5.64
N LYS A 35 13.31 -1.69 6.47
CA LYS A 35 12.00 -2.27 6.80
C LYS A 35 11.11 -1.26 7.50
N ALA A 36 11.63 -0.55 8.51
CA ALA A 36 10.89 0.45 9.26
C ALA A 36 10.42 1.60 8.36
N VAL A 37 11.30 2.11 7.50
CA VAL A 37 10.95 3.17 6.53
C VAL A 37 9.90 2.68 5.53
N ALA A 38 10.07 1.48 4.97
CA ALA A 38 9.12 0.91 4.02
C ALA A 38 7.73 0.72 4.67
N GLN A 39 7.69 0.19 5.89
CA GLN A 39 6.45 -0.01 6.64
C GLN A 39 5.79 1.33 7.00
N TYR A 40 6.57 2.33 7.42
CA TYR A 40 6.06 3.67 7.70
C TYR A 40 5.46 4.30 6.44
N CYS A 41 6.14 4.22 5.30
CA CYS A 41 5.61 4.69 4.02
C CYS A 41 4.32 3.96 3.63
N ALA A 42 4.27 2.63 3.77
CA ALA A 42 3.06 1.85 3.46
C ALA A 42 1.87 2.21 4.36
N ASN A 43 2.12 2.59 5.62
CA ASN A 43 1.08 2.99 6.55
C ASN A 43 0.60 4.42 6.32
N GLN A 44 1.51 5.34 5.96
CA GLN A 44 1.20 6.76 5.76
C GLN A 44 0.66 7.08 4.37
N VAL A 45 1.18 6.41 3.34
CA VAL A 45 0.60 6.39 2.00
C VAL A 45 -0.50 5.35 2.05
N GLY A 46 -1.60 5.71 2.74
CA GLY A 46 -2.73 4.82 3.00
C GLY A 46 -3.06 4.00 1.76
N ALA A 47 -3.23 2.68 1.99
CA ALA A 47 -3.46 1.62 1.01
C ALA A 47 -3.62 2.19 -0.40
N SER A 48 -2.57 2.06 -1.22
CA SER A 48 -2.54 2.45 -2.63
C SER A 48 -3.95 2.46 -3.18
N SER A 49 -4.45 3.62 -3.62
CA SER A 49 -5.85 3.75 -4.08
C SER A 49 -6.24 2.54 -4.92
N PHE A 50 -7.49 2.07 -4.86
CA PHE A 50 -7.91 0.88 -5.61
C PHE A 50 -7.46 0.92 -7.07
N TYR A 51 -7.38 2.12 -7.65
CA TYR A 51 -6.75 2.40 -8.94
C TYR A 51 -5.27 1.98 -9.03
N GLU A 52 -4.40 2.40 -8.11
CA GLU A 52 -2.98 2.00 -8.07
C GLU A 52 -2.81 0.48 -7.84
N ALA A 53 -3.69 -0.15 -7.06
CA ALA A 53 -3.69 -1.59 -6.87
C ALA A 53 -4.11 -2.36 -8.14
N MET A 54 -5.10 -1.84 -8.88
CA MET A 54 -5.59 -2.43 -10.12
C MET A 54 -4.78 -2.03 -11.35
N LYS A 55 -3.88 -1.04 -11.26
CA LYS A 55 -3.10 -0.50 -12.39
C LYS A 55 -2.40 -1.56 -13.25
N PRO A 56 -1.81 -2.65 -12.70
CA PRO A 56 -1.25 -3.73 -13.51
C PRO A 56 -2.32 -4.55 -14.26
N HIS A 57 -3.57 -4.52 -13.80
CA HIS A 57 -4.71 -5.25 -14.35
C HIS A 57 -5.62 -4.38 -15.23
N VAL A 58 -5.44 -3.06 -15.22
CA VAL A 58 -6.14 -2.13 -16.12
C VAL A 58 -5.72 -2.44 -17.55
N GLY A 59 -6.69 -2.81 -18.40
CA GLY A 59 -6.47 -3.12 -19.82
C GLY A 59 -6.03 -4.56 -20.12
N ILE A 60 -5.94 -5.45 -19.12
CA ILE A 60 -5.72 -6.90 -19.38
C ILE A 60 -7.03 -7.60 -19.76
N TYR A 61 -8.17 -7.06 -19.35
CA TYR A 61 -9.48 -7.62 -19.63
C TYR A 61 -10.18 -6.85 -20.75
N GLU A 62 -10.57 -7.54 -21.82
CA GLU A 62 -11.53 -7.03 -22.80
C GLU A 62 -12.93 -7.10 -22.18
N GLY A 63 -13.32 -6.00 -21.54
CA GLY A 63 -14.69 -5.77 -21.12
C GLY A 63 -15.55 -5.20 -22.26
N PRO A 64 -16.88 -5.22 -22.11
CA PRO A 64 -17.77 -4.49 -23.00
C PRO A 64 -17.31 -3.03 -23.12
N THR A 65 -17.40 -2.45 -24.33
CA THR A 65 -16.96 -1.07 -24.62
C THR A 65 -17.59 -0.03 -23.69
N ASP A 66 -18.72 -0.34 -23.06
CA ASP A 66 -19.44 0.55 -22.18
C ASP A 66 -20.17 -0.21 -21.06
N LEU A 67 -19.75 0.03 -19.81
CA LEU A 67 -20.42 -0.47 -18.59
C LEU A 67 -21.16 0.65 -17.84
N SER A 68 -20.96 1.92 -18.20
CA SER A 68 -21.47 3.08 -17.47
C SER A 68 -22.63 3.80 -18.18
N THR A 69 -22.82 3.56 -19.47
CA THR A 69 -23.73 4.36 -20.32
C THR A 69 -24.81 3.52 -21.00
N ASN A 70 -24.90 2.22 -20.69
CA ASN A 70 -25.96 1.34 -21.19
C ASN A 70 -27.07 1.13 -20.12
N PRO A 71 -28.13 1.96 -20.14
CA PRO A 71 -29.20 1.91 -19.13
C PRO A 71 -29.94 0.57 -19.06
N LYS A 72 -29.89 -0.26 -20.12
CA LYS A 72 -30.49 -1.61 -20.10
C LYS A 72 -29.75 -2.58 -19.17
N HIS A 73 -28.48 -2.33 -18.85
CA HIS A 73 -27.70 -3.14 -17.91
C HIS A 73 -27.60 -2.54 -16.50
N MET A 74 -28.23 -1.38 -16.27
CA MET A 74 -28.33 -0.75 -14.95
C MET A 74 -29.67 -1.03 -14.24
N GLU A 75 -30.59 -1.78 -14.87
CA GLU A 75 -31.83 -2.19 -14.22
C GLU A 75 -31.53 -3.03 -12.97
N GLY A 76 -31.75 -2.43 -11.79
CA GLY A 76 -31.52 -3.07 -10.51
C GLY A 76 -30.20 -2.75 -9.81
N PHE A 77 -29.29 -2.00 -10.46
CA PHE A 77 -28.08 -1.53 -9.82
C PHE A 77 -28.42 -0.47 -8.75
N GLY A 78 -27.95 -0.63 -7.52
CA GLY A 78 -28.20 0.33 -6.42
C GLY A 78 -29.54 0.19 -5.70
N ARG A 79 -30.34 -0.85 -5.98
CA ARG A 79 -31.49 -1.21 -5.12
C ARG A 79 -30.98 -1.81 -3.82
N GLY A 80 -30.62 -0.93 -2.88
CA GLY A 80 -30.43 -1.30 -1.49
C GLY A 80 -31.70 -1.97 -0.98
N SER A 81 -31.55 -3.13 -0.34
CA SER A 81 -32.60 -3.81 0.41
C SER A 81 -33.07 -2.93 1.56
N THR A 82 -33.95 -1.97 1.26
CA THR A 82 -34.83 -1.39 2.26
C THR A 82 -35.99 -2.38 2.41
N SER A 83 -35.88 -3.28 3.38
CA SER A 83 -37.07 -3.92 3.96
C SER A 83 -37.94 -2.82 4.57
N PRO A 84 -39.21 -2.67 4.19
CA PRO A 84 -40.20 -2.14 5.11
C PRO A 84 -40.59 -3.26 6.08
N GLY A 85 -40.68 -2.92 7.36
CA GLY A 85 -41.11 -3.83 8.43
C GLY A 85 -42.59 -4.20 8.38
#